data_AF-L8TJW4-F1
#
_entry.id   AF-L8TJW4-F1
#
_cell.length_a   1.000
_cell.length_b   1.000
_cell.length_c   1.000
_cell.angle_alpha   90.00
_cell.angle_beta   90.00
_cell.angle_gamma   90.00
#
_symmetry.space_group_name_H-M   'P 1'
#
loop_
_entity.id
_entity.type
_entity.pdbx_description
1 polymer ?
#
loop_
_entity_poly.entity_id
_entity_poly.type
_entity_poly.pdbx_seq_one_letter_code
_entity_poly.pdbx_strand_id
1 'polypeptide(L)'
;MSIDINDVIRTLTAHRIPDEHHTDPELMAIGFNLTRLGAPASDPEERIYNASTIMPSDSPDEDGYEIPTRDLLHELYTDQLTNRLEDLLDADDAQAVAHLN
;
A
#
# COMPACT_ATOMS: atom_id res chain seq x y z
N MET A 1 5.44 15.21 -13.02
CA MET A 1 5.65 13.86 -13.56
C MET A 1 4.31 13.16 -13.53
N SER A 2 3.86 12.55 -14.63
CA SER A 2 2.64 11.75 -14.63
C SER A 2 3.01 10.32 -14.31
N ILE A 3 2.32 9.68 -13.36
CA ILE A 3 2.43 8.23 -13.15
C ILE A 3 1.70 7.55 -14.31
N ASP A 4 2.35 6.60 -14.97
CA ASP A 4 1.74 5.75 -15.99
C ASP A 4 1.04 4.57 -15.31
N ILE A 5 -0.05 4.08 -15.90
CA ILE A 5 -0.75 2.88 -15.46
C ILE A 5 0.18 1.66 -15.44
N ASN A 6 1.16 1.62 -16.36
CA ASN A 6 2.17 0.56 -16.39
C ASN A 6 3.10 0.61 -15.16
N ASP A 7 3.35 1.80 -14.60
CA ASP A 7 4.12 1.92 -13.36
C ASP A 7 3.31 1.38 -12.17
N VAL A 8 2.00 1.65 -12.16
CA VAL A 8 1.10 1.09 -11.14
C VAL A 8 1.06 -0.43 -11.21
N ILE A 9 0.85 -1.00 -12.40
CA ILE A 9 0.85 -2.45 -12.62
C ILE A 9 2.18 -3.06 -12.16
N ARG A 10 3.31 -2.45 -12.53
CA ARG A 10 4.64 -2.93 -12.10
C ARG A 10 4.80 -2.90 -10.58
N THR A 11 4.27 -1.88 -9.90
CA THR A 11 4.23 -1.83 -8.44
C THR A 11 3.37 -2.95 -7.87
N LEU A 12 2.16 -3.18 -8.40
CA LEU A 12 1.30 -4.29 -7.98
C LEU A 12 1.98 -5.65 -8.16
N THR A 13 2.62 -5.87 -9.31
CA THR A 13 3.42 -7.09 -9.56
C THR A 13 4.59 -7.23 -8.57
N ALA A 14 5.30 -6.14 -8.24
CA ALA A 14 6.39 -6.16 -7.27
C ALA A 14 5.92 -6.55 -5.86
N HIS A 15 4.68 -6.18 -5.52
CA HIS A 15 4.01 -6.58 -4.28
C HIS A 15 3.27 -7.93 -4.40
N ARG A 16 3.51 -8.71 -5.46
CA ARG A 16 2.95 -10.05 -5.70
C ARG A 16 1.43 -10.08 -5.80
N ILE A 17 0.81 -9.00 -6.28
CA ILE A 17 -0.61 -8.98 -6.59
C ILE A 17 -0.84 -9.73 -7.92
N PRO A 18 -1.67 -10.79 -7.95
CA PRO A 18 -2.01 -11.52 -9.17
C PRO A 18 -2.65 -10.63 -10.24
N ASP A 19 -2.35 -10.91 -11.50
CA ASP A 19 -2.80 -10.11 -12.65
C ASP A 19 -4.35 -10.07 -12.76
N GLU A 20 -5.06 -11.12 -12.35
CA GLU A 20 -6.52 -11.14 -12.33
C GLU A 20 -7.14 -10.05 -11.43
N HIS A 21 -6.40 -9.55 -10.44
CA HIS A 21 -6.87 -8.51 -9.52
C HIS A 21 -6.39 -7.10 -9.90
N HIS A 22 -5.63 -6.92 -10.98
CA HIS A 22 -5.16 -5.58 -11.41
C HIS A 22 -6.28 -4.68 -11.93
N THR A 23 -7.50 -5.20 -12.08
CA THR A 23 -8.68 -4.39 -12.38
C THR A 23 -9.46 -3.95 -11.15
N ASP A 24 -9.08 -4.42 -9.95
CA ASP A 24 -9.72 -3.97 -8.71
C ASP A 24 -9.38 -2.48 -8.46
N PRO A 25 -10.39 -1.61 -8.34
CA PRO A 25 -10.16 -0.17 -8.23
C PRO A 25 -9.43 0.23 -6.94
N GLU A 26 -9.59 -0.53 -5.86
CA GLU A 26 -8.92 -0.25 -4.59
C GLU A 26 -7.44 -0.64 -4.65
N LEU A 27 -7.12 -1.84 -5.16
CA LEU A 27 -5.74 -2.24 -5.42
C LEU A 27 -5.04 -1.25 -6.37
N MET A 28 -5.71 -0.79 -7.41
CA MET A 28 -5.15 0.21 -8.33
C MET A 28 -4.89 1.56 -7.66
N ALA A 29 -5.78 2.02 -6.77
CA ALA A 29 -5.58 3.24 -6.02
C ALA A 29 -4.41 3.12 -5.02
N ILE A 30 -4.30 1.98 -4.32
CA ILE A 30 -3.19 1.71 -3.40
C ILE A 30 -1.87 1.61 -4.17
N GLY A 31 -1.85 0.87 -5.28
CA GLY A 31 -0.70 0.75 -6.17
C GLY A 31 -0.25 2.10 -6.74
N PHE A 32 -1.18 2.99 -7.08
CA PHE A 32 -0.87 4.36 -7.48
C PHE A 32 -0.15 5.13 -6.36
N ASN A 33 -0.63 5.05 -5.12
CA ASN A 33 -0.01 5.73 -3.99
C ASN A 33 1.40 5.19 -3.70
N LEU A 34 1.60 3.87 -3.73
CA LEU A 34 2.91 3.24 -3.59
C LEU A 34 3.87 3.68 -4.71
N THR A 35 3.38 3.69 -5.95
CA THR A 35 4.14 4.19 -7.11
C THR A 35 4.52 5.66 -6.93
N ARG A 36 3.61 6.47 -6.37
CA ARG A 36 3.84 7.89 -6.10
C ARG A 36 4.90 8.14 -5.05
N LEU A 37 4.91 7.35 -3.98
CA LEU A 37 5.91 7.43 -2.91
C LEU A 37 7.33 7.12 -3.43
N GLY A 38 7.45 6.15 -4.34
CA GLY A 38 8.71 5.76 -4.98
C GLY A 38 9.21 6.72 -6.06
N ALA A 39 8.34 7.61 -6.56
CA ALA A 39 8.72 8.63 -7.53
C ALA A 39 9.37 9.85 -6.84
N PRO A 40 10.23 10.62 -7.56
CA PRO A 40 10.73 11.89 -7.07
C PRO A 40 9.59 12.81 -6.61
N ALA A 41 9.72 13.33 -5.39
CA ALA A 41 8.73 14.24 -4.83
C ALA A 41 8.99 15.68 -5.26
N SER A 42 7.94 16.49 -5.24
CA SER A 42 8.09 17.96 -5.35
C SER A 42 8.60 18.53 -4.03
N ASP A 43 9.22 19.72 -4.01
CA ASP A 43 9.74 20.32 -2.76
C ASP A 43 8.70 20.37 -1.61
N PRO A 44 7.42 20.73 -1.82
CA PRO A 44 6.43 20.71 -0.75
C PRO A 44 6.16 19.30 -0.20
N GLU A 45 6.15 18.31 -1.06
CA GLU A 45 5.84 16.93 -0.74
C GLU A 45 7.04 16.23 -0.09
N GLU A 46 8.25 16.52 -0.55
CA GLU A 46 9.50 16.05 0.06
C GLU A 46 9.64 16.56 1.50
N ARG A 47 9.18 17.80 1.78
CA ARG A 47 9.11 18.31 3.17
C ARG A 47 8.14 17.51 4.04
N ILE A 48 7.03 17.04 3.49
CA ILE A 48 6.06 16.21 4.22
C ILE A 48 6.66 14.82 4.44
N TYR A 49 7.20 14.20 3.40
CA TYR A 49 7.79 12.87 3.44
C TYR A 49 8.94 12.74 4.44
N ASN A 50 9.75 13.79 4.58
CA ASN A 50 10.86 13.83 5.54
C ASN A 50 10.46 14.30 6.94
N ALA A 51 9.21 14.69 7.18
CA ALA A 51 8.76 15.03 8.52
C ALA A 51 8.74 13.77 9.38
N SER A 52 9.36 13.82 10.56
CA SER A 52 9.30 12.74 11.55
C SER A 52 7.91 12.67 12.17
N THR A 53 7.36 11.46 12.22
CA THR A 53 6.23 11.11 13.08
C THR A 53 6.77 10.37 14.30
N ILE A 54 6.34 10.78 15.50
CA ILE A 54 6.68 10.06 16.73
C ILE A 54 5.69 8.90 16.87
N MET A 55 6.21 7.68 16.81
CA MET A 55 5.46 6.46 17.02
C MET A 55 5.55 6.05 18.49
N PRO A 56 4.45 5.57 19.09
CA PRO A 56 4.51 4.98 20.41
C PRO A 56 5.41 3.74 20.38
N SER A 57 6.19 3.56 21.45
CA SER A 57 6.93 2.34 21.70
C SER A 57 6.00 1.18 22.07
N ASP A 58 6.47 -0.04 21.89
CA ASP A 58 5.73 -1.27 22.24
C ASP A 58 5.65 -1.48 23.76
N SER A 59 6.44 -0.73 24.54
CA SER A 59 6.49 -0.78 25.99
C SER A 59 6.26 0.61 26.60
N PRO A 60 5.42 0.74 27.64
CA PRO A 60 5.16 2.02 28.30
C PRO A 60 6.40 2.65 28.96
N ASP A 61 7.48 1.88 29.15
CA ASP A 61 8.73 2.32 29.76
C ASP A 61 9.78 2.77 28.73
N GLU A 62 9.50 2.66 27.43
CA GLU A 62 10.39 3.07 26.35
C GLU A 62 9.93 4.40 25.73
N ASP A 63 10.88 5.27 25.40
CA ASP A 63 10.58 6.47 24.62
C ASP A 63 10.13 6.08 23.21
N GLY A 64 9.16 6.82 22.66
CA GLY A 64 8.72 6.63 21.27
C GLY A 64 9.88 6.82 20.28
N TYR A 65 9.75 6.21 19.09
CA TYR A 65 10.74 6.34 18.03
C TYR A 65 10.22 7.25 16.91
N GLU A 66 11.15 7.93 16.23
CA GLU A 66 10.83 8.74 15.06
C GLU A 66 10.91 7.89 13.79
N ILE A 67 9.87 7.98 12.96
CA ILE A 67 9.85 7.42 11.63
C ILE A 67 9.56 8.53 10.60
N PRO A 68 10.29 8.58 9.47
CA PRO A 68 9.91 9.46 8.37
C PRO A 68 8.48 9.16 7.90
N THR A 69 7.70 10.21 7.64
CA THR A 69 6.32 10.06 7.14
C THR A 69 6.24 9.22 5.87
N ARG A 70 7.27 9.28 5.02
CA ARG A 70 7.36 8.46 3.81
C ARG A 70 7.34 6.96 4.12
N ASP A 71 8.13 6.54 5.10
CA ASP A 71 8.28 5.14 5.48
C ASP A 71 6.98 4.65 6.12
N LEU A 72 6.37 5.47 7.00
CA LEU A 72 5.06 5.18 7.59
C LEU A 72 3.95 5.03 6.55
N LEU A 73 3.91 5.91 5.55
CA LEU A 73 2.94 5.80 4.45
C LEU A 73 3.19 4.57 3.58
N HIS A 74 4.46 4.21 3.36
CA HIS A 74 4.81 3.00 2.63
C HIS A 74 4.33 1.74 3.36
N GLU A 75 4.57 1.66 4.67
CA GLU A 75 4.04 0.59 5.54
C GLU A 75 2.52 0.52 5.45
N LEU A 76 1.84 1.65 5.70
CA LEU A 76 0.38 1.73 5.66
C LEU A 76 -0.21 1.25 4.34
N TYR A 77 0.34 1.68 3.20
CA TYR A 77 -0.18 1.26 1.91
C TYR A 77 0.17 -0.20 1.58
N THR A 78 1.28 -0.72 2.07
CA THR A 78 1.61 -2.15 1.93
C THR A 78 0.64 -3.02 2.72
N ASP A 79 0.28 -2.60 3.94
CA ASP A 79 -0.73 -3.28 4.76
C ASP A 79 -2.10 -3.23 4.10
N GLN A 80 -2.52 -2.06 3.61
CA GLN A 80 -3.79 -1.92 2.88
C GLN A 80 -3.84 -2.82 1.63
N LEU A 81 -2.73 -2.91 0.90
CA LEU A 81 -2.63 -3.77 -0.27
C LEU A 81 -2.80 -5.25 0.10
N THR A 82 -2.16 -5.67 1.19
CA THR A 82 -2.23 -7.04 1.72
C THR A 82 -3.66 -7.38 2.15
N ASN A 83 -4.25 -6.54 3.00
CA ASN A 83 -5.62 -6.74 3.51
C ASN A 83 -6.64 -6.78 2.36
N ARG A 84 -6.52 -5.89 1.37
CA ARG A 84 -7.43 -5.88 0.23
C ARG A 84 -7.30 -7.13 -0.63
N LEU A 85 -6.09 -7.65 -0.81
CA LEU A 85 -5.90 -8.92 -1.53
C LEU A 85 -6.54 -10.07 -0.76
N GLU A 86 -6.35 -10.14 0.57
CA GLU A 86 -6.98 -11.17 1.42
C GLU A 86 -8.50 -11.13 1.31
N ASP A 87 -9.12 -9.95 1.39
CA ASP A 87 -10.56 -9.77 1.23
C ASP A 87 -11.08 -10.30 -0.12
N LEU A 88 -10.33 -10.10 -1.20
CA LEU A 88 -10.69 -10.57 -2.54
C LEU A 88 -10.58 -12.10 -2.64
N LEU A 89 -9.51 -12.68 -2.09
CA LEU A 89 -9.31 -14.13 -2.09
C LEU A 89 -10.41 -14.84 -1.27
N ASP A 90 -10.74 -14.31 -0.10
CA ASP A 90 -11.83 -14.83 0.73
C ASP A 90 -13.19 -14.74 0.02
N ALA A 91 -13.44 -13.66 -0.74
CA ALA A 91 -14.66 -13.49 -1.52
C ALA A 91 -14.75 -14.47 -2.70
N ASP A 92 -13.63 -14.74 -3.37
CA ASP A 92 -13.56 -15.69 -4.49
C ASP A 92 -13.77 -17.13 -4.00
N ASP A 93 -13.15 -17.50 -2.87
CA ASP A 93 -13.35 -18.80 -2.23
C ASP A 93 -14.81 -19.00 -1.81
N ALA A 94 -15.45 -17.98 -1.22
CA ALA A 94 -16.86 -18.04 -0.85
C ALA A 94 -17.77 -18.24 -2.07
N GLN A 95 -17.48 -17.58 -3.19
CA GLN A 95 -18.22 -17.77 -4.44
C GLN A 95 -18.02 -19.16 -5.03
N ALA A 96 -16.79 -19.68 -5.03
CA ALA A 96 -16.48 -21.03 -5.51
C ALA A 96 -17.26 -22.10 -4.74
N VAL A 97 -17.39 -21.96 -3.41
CA VAL A 97 -18.18 -22.87 -2.58
C VAL A 97 -19.69 -22.75 -2.85
N ALA A 98 -20.20 -21.54 -3.07
CA ALA A 98 -21.61 -21.31 -3.38
C ALA A 98 -22.05 -21.95 -4.71
N HIS A 99 -21.14 -22.05 -5.69
CA HIS A 99 -21.43 -22.65 -6.99
C HIS A 99 -21.36 -24.19 -7.02
N LEU A 100 -20.90 -24.83 -5.95
CA LEU A 100 -20.80 -26.29 -5.83
C LEU A 100 -21.97 -26.93 -5.05
N ASN A 101 -22.86 -26.12 -4.48
CA ASN A 101 -24.05 -26.55 -3.72
C ASN A 101 -25.35 -26.22 -4.47
#